data_AF-G2YQL3-F1
#
_entry.id   AF-G2YQL3-F1
#
_cell.length_a   1.000
_cell.length_b   1.000
_cell.length_c   1.000
_cell.angle_alpha   90.00
_cell.angle_beta   90.00
_cell.angle_gamma   90.00
#
_symmetry.space_group_name_H-M   'P 1'
#
loop_
_entity.id
_entity.type
_entity.pdbx_description
1 polymer ?
#
loop_
_entity_poly.entity_id
_entity_poly.type
_entity_poly.pdbx_seq_one_letter_code
_entity_poly.pdbx_strand_id
1 'polypeptide(L)' 'MGLLQANEHLPGLEGGGIIRRLGQNTDSLKVGQRVVVSRKSSFANNLQSPVEAIYLLPDDMPYETSALIL' A
#
# COMPACT_ATOMS: atom_id res chain seq x y z
N MET A 1 3.15 8.81 -17.08
CA MET A 1 4.03 8.04 -16.18
C MET A 1 3.71 6.56 -16.36
N GLY A 2 4.68 5.73 -16.77
CA GLY A 2 4.48 4.28 -16.90
C GLY A 2 4.18 3.62 -15.55
N LEU A 3 3.60 2.42 -15.58
CA LEU A 3 3.40 1.61 -14.37
C LEU A 3 4.75 0.99 -13.97
N LEU A 4 5.37 1.50 -12.91
CA LEU A 4 6.49 0.83 -12.25
C LEU A 4 5.93 -0.20 -11.26
N GLN A 5 6.15 -1.48 -11.55
CA GLN A 5 5.81 -2.57 -10.63
C GLN A 5 6.90 -2.74 -9.58
N ALA A 6 6.48 -2.97 -8.34
CA ALA A 6 7.37 -3.40 -7.27
C ALA A 6 8.07 -4.72 -7.62
N ASN A 7 9.35 -4.85 -7.28
CA ASN A 7 10.12 -6.10 -7.36
C ASN A 7 11.10 -6.20 -6.19
N GLU A 8 11.62 -7.39 -5.87
CA GLU A 8 12.43 -7.62 -4.65
C GLU A 8 13.75 -6.83 -4.58
N HIS A 9 14.20 -6.24 -5.68
CA HIS A 9 15.41 -5.43 -5.76
C HIS A 9 15.14 -3.93 -5.55
N LEU A 10 13.88 -3.50 -5.61
CA LEU A 10 13.52 -2.11 -5.36
C LEU A 10 13.57 -1.78 -3.86
N PRO A 11 14.10 -0.60 -3.49
CA PRO A 11 14.12 -0.13 -2.11
C PRO A 11 12.72 0.31 -1.65
N GLY A 12 12.65 0.65 -0.36
CA GLY A 12 11.41 1.02 0.33
C GLY A 12 10.96 -0.09 1.26
N LEU A 13 10.45 0.30 2.42
CA LEU A 13 9.88 -0.58 3.45
C LEU A 13 8.45 -0.21 3.80
N GLU A 14 8.08 1.03 3.52
CA GLU A 14 6.84 1.70 3.92
C GLU A 14 6.31 2.49 2.73
N GLY A 15 5.00 2.58 2.57
CA GLY A 15 4.39 3.41 1.52
C GLY A 15 2.90 3.66 1.73
N GLY A 16 2.40 4.76 1.18
CA GLY A 16 0.97 5.11 1.21
C GLY A 16 0.33 5.00 -0.17
N GLY A 17 -0.94 4.61 -0.23
CA GLY A 17 -1.67 4.54 -1.50
C GLY A 17 -3.14 4.18 -1.37
N ILE A 18 -3.75 3.86 -2.51
CA ILE A 18 -5.14 3.42 -2.61
C ILE A 18 -5.23 1.98 -3.13
N ILE A 19 -6.19 1.22 -2.63
CA ILE A 19 -6.48 -0.13 -3.15
C ILE A 19 -7.10 0.00 -4.54
N ARG A 20 -6.44 -0.59 -5.55
CA ARG A 20 -6.89 -0.59 -6.96
C ARG A 20 -7.54 -1.91 -7.38
N ARG A 21 -7.17 -3.02 -6.74
CA ARG A 21 -7.69 -4.36 -7.01
C ARG A 21 -7.52 -5.24 -5.78
N LEU A 22 -8.43 -6.19 -5.63
CA LEU A 22 -8.46 -7.16 -4.54
C LEU A 22 -8.30 -8.58 -5.10
N GLY A 23 -7.64 -9.44 -4.32
CA GLY A 23 -7.54 -10.87 -4.58
C GLY A 23 -8.69 -11.65 -3.92
N GLN A 24 -8.68 -12.97 -4.08
CA GLN A 24 -9.62 -13.83 -3.32
C GLN A 24 -9.32 -13.75 -1.81
N ASN A 25 -10.35 -13.91 -0.97
CA ASN A 25 -10.25 -13.88 0.50
C ASN A 25 -9.73 -12.54 1.08
N THR A 26 -10.18 -11.42 0.51
CA THR A 26 -9.80 -10.06 0.98
C THR A 26 -11.02 -9.26 1.43
N ASP A 27 -12.00 -9.96 2.03
CA ASP A 27 -13.34 -9.44 2.35
C ASP A 27 -13.35 -8.27 3.35
N SER A 28 -12.26 -8.09 4.11
CA SER A 28 -12.07 -6.97 5.03
C SER A 28 -11.66 -5.66 4.35
N LEU A 29 -11.31 -5.70 3.06
CA LEU A 29 -10.82 -4.55 2.30
C LEU A 29 -11.77 -4.18 1.17
N LYS A 30 -11.68 -2.92 0.73
CA LYS A 30 -12.47 -2.37 -0.38
C LYS A 30 -11.59 -1.57 -1.33
N VAL A 31 -11.86 -1.70 -2.62
CA VAL A 31 -11.24 -0.86 -3.66
C VAL A 31 -11.58 0.61 -3.36
N GLY A 32 -10.59 1.48 -3.50
CA GLY A 32 -10.69 2.92 -3.20
C GLY A 32 -10.30 3.30 -1.77
N GLN A 33 -10.15 2.35 -0.85
CA GLN A 33 -9.66 2.66 0.50
C GLN A 33 -8.22 3.19 0.46
N ARG A 34 -7.99 4.24 1.26
CA ARG A 34 -6.67 4.75 1.58
C ARG A 34 -6.00 3.79 2.55
N VAL A 35 -4.75 3.46 2.28
CA VAL A 35 -3.99 2.49 3.08
C VAL A 35 -2.52 2.89 3.18
N VAL A 36 -1.87 2.37 4.22
CA VAL A 36 -0.41 2.30 4.31
C VAL A 36 0.00 0.83 4.23
N VAL A 37 1.15 0.58 3.63
CA VAL A 37 1.72 -0.75 3.45
C VAL A 37 3.11 -0.80 4.05
N SER A 38 3.36 -1.81 4.89
CA SER A 38 4.68 -2.09 5.44
C SER A 38 5.25 -3.31 4.71
N ARG A 39 5.93 -3.06 3.58
CA ARG A 39 6.51 -4.08 2.72
C ARG A 39 7.69 -3.52 1.94
N LYS A 40 8.65 -4.40 1.67
CA LYS A 40 9.73 -4.13 0.72
C LYS A 40 9.20 -3.66 -0.64
N SER A 41 10.01 -2.88 -1.34
CA SER A 41 9.77 -2.47 -2.73
C SER A 41 8.64 -1.44 -2.89
N SER A 42 8.37 -0.66 -1.85
CA SER A 42 7.34 0.38 -1.83
C SER A 42 7.68 1.60 -2.68
N PHE A 43 8.93 1.76 -3.15
CA PHE A 43 9.29 2.80 -4.12
C PHE A 43 8.88 2.39 -5.54
N ALA A 44 7.57 2.19 -5.73
CA ALA A 44 6.94 1.76 -6.97
C ALA A 44 5.56 2.41 -7.13
N ASN A 45 5.05 2.45 -8.36
CA ASN A 45 3.72 3.01 -8.65
C ASN A 45 2.60 1.97 -8.45
N ASN A 46 2.97 0.69 -8.35
CA ASN A 46 2.05 -0.41 -8.12
C ASN A 46 2.75 -1.50 -7.29
N LEU A 47 2.10 -1.93 -6.21
CA LEU A 47 2.59 -2.93 -5.27
C LEU A 47 1.48 -3.93 -5.00
N GLN A 48 1.80 -5.21 -5.08
CA GLN A 48 0.96 -6.29 -4.54
C GLN A 48 1.44 -6.61 -3.13
N SER A 49 0.52 -6.81 -2.20
CA SER A 49 0.86 -7.05 -0.79
C SER A 49 -0.14 -8.02 -0.17
N PRO A 50 0.28 -8.88 0.78
CA PRO A 50 -0.67 -9.61 1.62
C PRO A 50 -1.49 -8.63 2.47
N VAL A 51 -2.69 -9.05 2.85
CA VAL A 51 -3.62 -8.24 3.69
C VAL A 51 -2.98 -7.87 5.03
N GLU A 52 -2.14 -8.75 5.58
CA GLU A 52 -1.48 -8.58 6.87
C GLU A 52 -0.50 -7.40 6.92
N ALA A 53 0.01 -6.99 5.75
CA ALA A 53 0.91 -5.85 5.62
C ALA A 53 0.18 -4.54 5.27
N ILE A 54 -1.16 -4.55 5.25
CA ILE A 54 -2.00 -3.41 4.87
C ILE A 54 -2.69 -2.84 6.11
N TYR A 55 -2.56 -1.54 6.28
CA TYR A 55 -3.18 -0.79 7.37
C TYR A 55 -4.13 0.25 6.78
N LEU A 56 -5.38 0.26 7.25
CA LEU A 56 -6.38 1.22 6.79
C LEU A 56 -6.01 2.62 7.28
N LEU A 57 -6.05 3.59 6.37
CA LEU A 57 -5.78 4.98 6.66
C LEU A 57 -7.09 5.77 6.74
N PRO A 58 -7.39 6.45 7.87
CA PRO A 58 -8.55 7.33 7.97
C PRO A 58 -8.52 8.46 6.93
N ASP A 59 -9.70 8.89 6.47
CA ASP A 59 -9.84 9.90 5.42
C ASP A 59 -9.27 11.27 5.80
N ASP A 60 -9.26 11.59 7.10
CA ASP A 60 -8.76 12.83 7.68
C ASP A 60 -7.24 12.81 7.98
N MET A 61 -6.57 11.67 7.82
CA MET A 61 -5.15 11.53 8.12
C MET A 61 -4.28 11.67 6.84
N PRO A 62 -3.28 12.56 6.78
CA PRO A 62 -2.37 12.69 5.63
C PRO A 62 -1.43 11.48 5.48
N TYR A 63 -1.10 11.11 4.24
CA TYR A 63 -0.21 9.96 3.99
C TYR A 63 1.21 10.17 4.54
N GLU A 64 1.70 11.40 4.46
CA GLU A 64 3.03 11.78 4.92
C GLU A 64 3.20 11.55 6.42
N THR A 65 2.14 11.76 7.20
CA THR A 65 2.16 11.53 8.64
C THR A 65 2.08 10.05 8.99
N SER A 66 1.38 9.24 8.19
CA SER A 66 1.08 7.84 8.52
C SER A 66 2.15 6.85 8.13
N ALA A 67 2.83 7.07 7.00
CA ALA A 67 3.95 6.24 6.54
C ALA A 67 5.24 6.42 7.38
N LEU A 68 5.15 7.21 8.45
CA LEU A 68 6.20 7.45 9.44
C LEU A 68 5.95 6.67 10.75
N ILE A 69 4.78 6.07 10.91
CA ILE A 69 4.29 5.51 12.19
C ILE A 69 4.24 3.97 12.17
N LEU A 70 4.40 3.32 11.00
CA LEU A 70 4.43 1.86 10.85
C LEU A 70 5.88 1.32 10.78
#